data_AF-A0A3D3J3K6-F1
#
_entry.id   AF-A0A3D3J3K6-F1
#
_cell.length_a   1.000
_cell.length_b   1.000
_cell.length_c   1.000
_cell.angle_alpha   90.00
_cell.angle_beta   90.00
_cell.angle_gamma   90.00
#
_symmetry.space_group_name_H-M   'P 1'
#
loop_
_entity.id
_entity.type
_entity.pdbx_description
1 polymer ?
#
loop_
_entity_poly.entity_id
_entity_poly.type
_entity_poly.pdbx_seq_one_letter_code
_entity_poly.pdbx_strand_id
1 'polypeptide(L)'
;MLNRIAYCGVEGAFAHIVAKKLFPDDIYVSFASFKEAYDAVVSGECERAVLPVENSYAGKVKDVVNLLDTGKLSVEGTYSFPIVQNLLGIRGSRLSDIKTVISHPKALEQCDNYIKRRGYRVTESSNTAVAAKEVLDKQDMSFAAIASLETAARYGLKVLEEKINERDDNTTTFAVVSNIKEEKEN
;
A
#
# COMPACT_ATOMS: atom_id res chain seq x y z
N MET A 1 -2.28 -19.41 19.66
CA MET A 1 -2.82 -19.43 18.27
C MET A 1 -2.29 -18.20 17.59
N LEU A 2 -2.02 -18.26 16.28
CA LEU A 2 -1.65 -17.07 15.52
C LEU A 2 -2.89 -16.22 15.30
N ASN A 3 -2.77 -14.90 15.47
CA ASN A 3 -3.85 -13.99 15.15
C ASN A 3 -3.90 -13.80 13.62
N ARG A 4 -5.07 -13.41 13.14
CA ARG A 4 -5.37 -13.00 11.77
C ARG A 4 -5.46 -11.48 11.73
N ILE A 5 -4.62 -10.87 10.89
CA ILE A 5 -4.51 -9.43 10.71
C ILE A 5 -5.07 -9.08 9.34
N ALA A 6 -6.20 -8.38 9.32
CA ALA A 6 -6.86 -7.91 8.11
C ALA A 6 -6.12 -6.70 7.51
N TYR A 7 -6.05 -6.63 6.18
CA TYR A 7 -5.58 -5.45 5.47
C TYR A 7 -6.28 -5.31 4.11
N CYS A 8 -6.35 -4.09 3.59
CA CYS A 8 -6.91 -3.82 2.26
C CYS A 8 -5.82 -3.87 1.18
N GLY A 9 -6.13 -4.53 0.06
CA GLY A 9 -5.25 -4.70 -1.09
C GLY A 9 -4.55 -6.05 -1.10
N VAL A 10 -3.59 -6.23 -1.99
CA VAL A 10 -2.87 -7.51 -2.16
C VAL A 10 -1.60 -7.55 -1.32
N GLU A 11 -1.06 -8.75 -1.12
CA GLU A 11 0.21 -8.94 -0.43
C GLU A 11 1.33 -8.11 -1.12
N GLY A 12 2.09 -7.35 -0.33
CA GLY A 12 3.02 -6.31 -0.81
C GLY A 12 2.45 -4.87 -0.80
N ALA A 13 1.14 -4.69 -0.61
CA ALA A 13 0.57 -3.38 -0.32
C ALA A 13 1.14 -2.81 1.00
N PHE A 14 1.21 -1.48 1.14
CA PHE A 14 1.81 -0.86 2.33
C PHE A 14 1.17 -1.30 3.66
N ALA A 15 -0.15 -1.51 3.70
CA ALA A 15 -0.83 -2.02 4.89
C ALA A 15 -0.35 -3.45 5.26
N HIS A 16 -0.10 -4.31 4.27
CA HIS A 16 0.49 -5.63 4.48
C HIS A 16 1.92 -5.55 5.01
N ILE A 17 2.74 -4.65 4.44
CA ILE A 17 4.11 -4.41 4.91
C ILE A 17 4.12 -4.00 6.38
N VAL A 18 3.23 -3.08 6.74
CA VAL A 18 3.08 -2.59 8.12
C VAL A 18 2.57 -3.71 9.03
N ALA A 19 1.58 -4.48 8.60
CA ALA A 19 1.08 -5.64 9.36
C ALA A 19 2.21 -6.63 9.67
N LYS A 20 3.06 -6.96 8.69
CA LYS A 20 4.24 -7.83 8.89
C LYS A 20 5.27 -7.26 9.86
N LYS A 21 5.47 -5.95 9.85
CA LYS A 21 6.41 -5.28 10.76
C LYS A 21 5.91 -5.27 12.20
N LEU A 22 4.61 -5.07 12.40
CA LEU A 22 4.00 -4.99 13.73
C LEU A 22 3.71 -6.38 14.33
N PHE A 23 3.36 -7.35 13.48
CA PHE A 23 2.92 -8.69 13.87
C PHE A 23 3.66 -9.76 13.06
N PRO A 24 4.97 -9.98 13.27
CA PRO A 24 5.82 -10.78 12.37
C PRO A 24 5.46 -12.26 12.26
N ASP A 25 4.78 -12.81 13.27
CA ASP A 25 4.45 -14.24 13.36
C ASP A 25 2.97 -14.54 13.06
N ASP A 26 2.15 -13.52 12.80
CA ASP A 26 0.70 -13.66 12.61
C ASP A 26 0.32 -13.96 11.14
N ILE A 27 -0.95 -14.31 10.93
CA ILE A 27 -1.53 -14.60 9.61
C ILE A 27 -2.09 -13.31 9.01
N TYR A 28 -1.76 -12.99 7.76
CA TYR A 28 -2.27 -11.78 7.10
C TYR A 28 -3.39 -12.13 6.12
N VAL A 29 -4.52 -11.42 6.21
CA VAL A 29 -5.71 -11.68 5.40
C VAL A 29 -6.04 -10.45 4.54
N SER A 30 -6.01 -10.65 3.23
CA SER A 30 -6.28 -9.62 2.22
C SER A 30 -7.77 -9.44 1.99
N PHE A 31 -8.22 -8.19 1.93
CA PHE A 31 -9.58 -7.80 1.58
C PHE A 31 -9.58 -6.76 0.43
N ALA A 32 -10.69 -6.67 -0.31
CA ALA A 32 -10.77 -5.81 -1.48
C ALA A 32 -10.99 -4.33 -1.12
N SER A 33 -11.53 -4.05 0.07
CA SER A 33 -11.84 -2.70 0.53
C SER A 33 -11.48 -2.48 2.00
N PHE A 34 -11.32 -1.21 2.41
CA PHE A 34 -11.14 -0.85 3.82
C PHE A 34 -12.33 -1.30 4.67
N LYS A 35 -13.55 -1.22 4.12
CA LYS A 35 -14.77 -1.66 4.79
C LYS A 35 -14.76 -3.16 5.06
N GLU A 36 -14.39 -3.97 4.09
CA GLU A 36 -14.30 -5.43 4.28
C GLU A 36 -13.24 -5.81 5.32
N ALA A 37 -12.05 -5.20 5.27
CA ALA A 37 -11.02 -5.43 6.28
C ALA A 37 -11.48 -5.03 7.69
N TYR A 38 -12.23 -3.93 7.80
CA TYR A 38 -12.83 -3.48 9.05
C TYR A 38 -13.92 -4.46 9.54
N ASP A 39 -14.85 -4.84 8.67
CA ASP A 39 -15.96 -5.74 8.99
C ASP A 39 -15.49 -7.14 9.39
N ALA A 40 -14.38 -7.62 8.82
CA ALA A 40 -13.75 -8.88 9.22
C ALA A 40 -13.32 -8.90 10.70
N VAL A 41 -12.95 -7.74 11.25
CA VAL A 41 -12.66 -7.62 12.67
C VAL A 41 -13.95 -7.52 13.47
N VAL A 42 -14.93 -6.75 12.99
CA VAL A 42 -16.25 -6.65 13.65
C VAL A 42 -16.93 -8.01 13.78
N SER A 43 -16.80 -8.89 12.78
CA SER A 43 -17.36 -10.24 12.77
C SER A 43 -16.57 -11.26 13.60
N GLY A 44 -15.34 -10.93 13.99
CA GLY A 44 -14.41 -11.84 14.66
C GLY A 44 -13.68 -12.80 13.71
N GLU A 45 -13.73 -12.59 12.40
CA GLU A 45 -12.91 -13.33 11.42
C GLU A 45 -11.41 -13.00 11.56
N CYS A 46 -11.11 -11.76 11.93
CA CYS A 46 -9.76 -11.28 12.20
C CYS A 46 -9.71 -10.59 13.58
N GLU A 47 -8.60 -10.72 14.28
CA GLU A 47 -8.42 -10.09 15.59
C GLU A 47 -8.12 -8.60 15.47
N ARG A 48 -7.45 -8.19 14.38
CA ARG A 48 -7.07 -6.79 14.11
C ARG A 48 -7.14 -6.46 12.62
N ALA A 49 -7.23 -5.16 12.32
CA ALA A 49 -6.99 -4.63 10.98
C ALA A 49 -5.94 -3.53 11.00
N VAL A 50 -5.13 -3.45 9.93
CA VAL A 50 -4.19 -2.36 9.68
C VAL A 50 -4.73 -1.49 8.56
N LEU A 51 -5.13 -0.25 8.89
CA LEU A 51 -5.82 0.66 7.97
C LEU A 51 -5.06 2.00 7.84
N PRO A 52 -4.86 2.54 6.62
CA PRO A 52 -4.23 3.84 6.44
C PRO A 52 -5.19 4.96 6.85
N VAL A 53 -4.84 5.78 7.83
CA VAL A 53 -5.71 6.88 8.32
C VAL A 53 -5.32 8.24 7.76
N GLU A 54 -4.03 8.44 7.47
CA GLU A 54 -3.51 9.72 6.98
C GLU A 54 -2.24 9.50 6.17
N ASN A 55 -2.09 10.26 5.09
CA ASN A 55 -0.85 10.38 4.35
C ASN A 55 -0.37 11.84 4.40
N SER A 56 0.92 12.07 4.65
CA SER A 56 1.47 13.43 4.80
C SER A 56 1.38 14.29 3.53
N TYR A 57 1.19 13.66 2.36
CA TYR A 57 1.00 14.34 1.08
C TYR A 57 -0.48 14.50 0.71
N ALA A 58 -1.28 13.43 0.85
CA ALA A 58 -2.68 13.40 0.41
C ALA A 58 -3.71 13.75 1.51
N GLY A 59 -3.26 13.92 2.74
CA GLY A 59 -4.10 14.15 3.91
C GLY A 59 -4.81 12.89 4.41
N LYS A 60 -5.90 13.09 5.15
CA LYS A 60 -6.70 12.02 5.75
C LYS A 60 -7.33 11.10 4.70
N VAL A 61 -7.29 9.79 4.96
CA VAL A 61 -8.03 8.79 4.19
C VAL A 61 -9.47 8.78 4.68
N LYS A 62 -10.31 9.62 4.08
CA LYS A 62 -11.68 9.92 4.56
C LYS A 62 -12.51 8.66 4.82
N ASP A 63 -12.44 7.67 3.93
CA ASP A 63 -13.21 6.44 4.09
C ASP A 63 -12.82 5.67 5.35
N VAL A 64 -11.52 5.61 5.66
CA VAL A 64 -11.05 4.97 6.90
C VAL A 64 -11.45 5.80 8.10
N VAL A 65 -11.26 7.12 8.07
CA VAL A 65 -11.66 8.01 9.17
C VAL A 65 -13.14 7.87 9.49
N ASN A 66 -14.01 7.83 8.48
CA ASN A 66 -15.44 7.61 8.67
C ASN A 66 -15.75 6.25 9.32
N LEU A 67 -15.03 5.18 8.95
CA LEU A 67 -15.17 3.87 9.59
C LEU A 67 -14.78 3.89 11.07
N LEU A 68 -13.73 4.65 11.42
CA LEU A 68 -13.30 4.80 12.81
C LEU A 68 -14.29 5.65 13.61
N ASP A 69 -14.78 6.74 13.04
CA ASP A 69 -15.66 7.68 13.73
C ASP A 69 -17.07 7.11 13.96
N THR A 70 -17.56 6.26 13.05
CA THR A 70 -18.94 5.74 13.09
C THR A 70 -19.04 4.27 13.50
N GLY A 71 -17.90 3.58 13.55
CA GLY A 71 -17.85 2.15 13.78
C GLY A 71 -17.73 1.74 15.25
N LYS A 72 -17.42 0.46 15.47
CA LYS A 72 -17.38 -0.18 16.80
C LYS A 72 -15.97 -0.57 17.27
N LEU A 73 -14.99 -0.54 16.37
CA LEU A 73 -13.61 -0.90 16.66
C LEU A 73 -12.86 0.28 17.25
N SER A 74 -12.00 -0.01 18.21
CA SER A 74 -11.11 0.94 18.85
C SER A 74 -9.73 0.95 18.19
N VAL A 75 -9.05 2.09 18.20
CA VAL A 75 -7.66 2.21 17.73
C VAL A 75 -6.72 1.80 18.86
N GLU A 76 -5.97 0.72 18.69
CA GLU A 76 -4.96 0.26 19.67
C GLU A 76 -3.72 1.16 19.66
N GLY A 77 -3.40 1.69 18.48
CA GLY A 77 -2.22 2.50 18.24
C GLY A 77 -2.07 2.85 16.76
N THR A 78 -1.10 3.71 16.49
CA THR A 78 -0.77 4.14 15.13
C THR A 78 0.70 3.91 14.81
N TYR A 79 0.98 3.71 13.53
CA TYR A 79 2.32 3.47 13.01
C TYR A 79 2.54 4.27 11.73
N SER A 80 3.51 5.18 11.76
CA SER A 80 3.90 5.98 10.59
C SER A 80 4.97 5.24 9.79
N PHE A 81 4.69 5.04 8.50
CA PHE A 81 5.57 4.31 7.58
C PHE A 81 5.96 5.18 6.38
N PRO A 82 7.27 5.35 6.10
CA PRO A 82 7.73 6.07 4.93
C PRO A 82 7.28 5.39 3.62
N ILE A 83 6.72 6.19 2.72
CA ILE A 83 6.25 5.76 1.40
C ILE A 83 7.27 6.17 0.36
N VAL A 84 8.02 5.19 -0.12
CA VAL A 84 9.01 5.37 -1.19
C VAL A 84 8.54 4.67 -2.45
N GLN A 85 8.45 5.43 -3.53
CA GLN A 85 8.09 4.95 -4.85
C GLN A 85 9.36 4.74 -5.70
N ASN A 86 9.38 3.65 -6.46
CA ASN A 86 10.52 3.24 -7.27
C ASN A 86 10.02 2.82 -8.65
N LEU A 87 10.86 2.98 -9.67
CA LEU A 87 10.57 2.52 -11.02
C LEU A 87 10.97 1.06 -11.17
N LEU A 88 10.00 0.20 -11.48
CA LEU A 88 10.17 -1.25 -11.56
C LEU A 88 9.91 -1.72 -12.98
N GLY A 89 10.86 -2.42 -13.59
CA GLY A 89 10.71 -3.08 -14.89
C GLY A 89 10.82 -4.60 -14.75
N ILE A 90 10.50 -5.33 -15.81
CA ILE A 90 10.80 -6.76 -15.87
C ILE A 90 12.31 -7.02 -15.96
N ARG A 91 12.76 -8.26 -15.68
CA ARG A 91 14.18 -8.61 -15.80
C ARG A 91 14.67 -8.34 -17.22
N GLY A 92 15.84 -7.74 -17.35
CA GLY A 92 16.44 -7.36 -18.63
C GLY A 92 16.11 -5.93 -19.09
N SER A 93 15.03 -5.31 -18.60
CA SER A 93 14.70 -3.92 -18.94
C SER A 93 15.80 -2.94 -18.54
N ARG A 94 15.94 -1.86 -19.31
CA ARG A 94 16.75 -0.68 -19.02
C ARG A 94 15.87 0.56 -19.03
N LEU A 95 16.34 1.64 -18.40
CA LEU A 95 15.62 2.92 -18.37
C LEU A 95 15.27 3.45 -19.78
N SER A 96 16.14 3.20 -20.76
CA SER A 96 15.94 3.59 -22.16
C SER A 96 14.82 2.85 -22.87
N ASP A 97 14.42 1.68 -22.36
CA ASP A 97 13.39 0.86 -22.98
C ASP A 97 11.97 1.35 -22.59
N ILE A 98 11.84 2.03 -21.44
CA ILE A 98 10.57 2.43 -20.84
C ILE A 98 9.89 3.56 -21.64
N LYS A 99 8.60 3.36 -21.92
CA LYS A 99 7.72 4.32 -22.61
C LYS A 99 6.46 4.63 -21.82
N THR A 100 6.00 3.71 -20.98
CA THR A 100 4.76 3.83 -20.22
C THR A 100 4.99 3.39 -18.77
N VAL A 101 4.47 4.16 -17.83
CA VAL A 101 4.42 3.81 -16.41
C VAL A 101 2.99 3.50 -15.97
N ILE A 102 2.85 2.45 -15.15
CA ILE A 102 1.58 2.03 -14.56
C ILE A 102 1.67 2.17 -13.04
N SER A 103 0.68 2.81 -12.40
CA SER A 103 0.55 2.80 -10.93
C SER A 103 -0.80 3.30 -10.45
N HIS A 104 -0.98 3.37 -9.13
CA HIS A 104 -2.11 4.03 -8.50
C HIS A 104 -2.10 5.54 -8.79
N PRO A 105 -3.25 6.20 -9.02
CA PRO A 105 -3.32 7.65 -9.29
C PRO A 105 -2.50 8.51 -8.32
N LYS A 106 -2.57 8.21 -7.01
CA LYS A 106 -1.76 8.95 -6.00
C LYS A 106 -0.26 8.71 -6.08
N ALA A 107 0.18 7.53 -6.50
CA ALA A 107 1.60 7.27 -6.71
C ALA A 107 2.12 7.97 -7.98
N LEU A 108 1.28 8.05 -9.02
CA LEU A 108 1.55 8.80 -10.25
C LEU A 108 1.67 10.29 -9.98
N GLU A 109 0.71 10.87 -9.25
CA GLU A 109 0.75 12.28 -8.80
C GLU A 109 2.04 12.59 -8.04
N GLN A 110 2.46 11.73 -7.11
CA GLN A 110 3.69 11.89 -6.33
C GLN A 110 4.98 11.80 -7.16
N CYS A 111 4.90 11.28 -8.39
CA CYS A 111 6.05 11.10 -9.29
C CYS A 111 5.92 11.94 -10.56
N ASP A 112 4.98 12.89 -10.63
CA ASP A 112 4.62 13.61 -11.86
C ASP A 112 5.81 14.34 -12.49
N ASN A 113 6.62 15.05 -11.70
CA ASN A 113 7.82 15.70 -12.20
C ASN A 113 8.83 14.70 -12.79
N TYR A 114 9.00 13.53 -12.17
CA TYR A 114 9.89 12.48 -12.69
C TYR A 114 9.37 11.93 -14.03
N ILE A 115 8.07 11.61 -14.09
CA ILE A 115 7.38 11.09 -15.29
C ILE A 115 7.50 12.07 -16.45
N LYS A 116 7.24 13.36 -16.22
CA LYS A 116 7.34 14.43 -17.23
C LYS A 116 8.77 14.59 -17.76
N ARG A 117 9.78 14.61 -16.88
CA ARG A 117 11.20 14.71 -17.30
C ARG A 117 11.63 13.54 -18.18
N ARG A 118 11.08 12.35 -17.93
CA ARG A 118 11.36 11.13 -18.71
C ARG A 118 10.51 11.02 -19.99
N GLY A 119 9.46 11.81 -20.13
CA GLY A 119 8.53 11.73 -21.26
C GLY A 119 7.70 10.44 -21.28
N TYR A 120 7.45 9.84 -20.11
CA TYR A 120 6.67 8.61 -20.02
C TYR A 120 5.18 8.87 -20.17
N ARG A 121 4.48 7.93 -20.82
CA ARG A 121 3.01 7.86 -20.79
C ARG A 121 2.55 7.26 -19.47
N VAL A 122 1.35 7.61 -19.04
CA VAL A 122 0.80 7.18 -17.75
C VAL A 122 -0.40 6.26 -17.99
N THR A 123 -0.51 5.22 -17.18
CA THR A 123 -1.68 4.34 -17.09
C THR A 123 -2.02 4.12 -15.62
N GLU A 124 -3.29 4.23 -15.26
CA GLU A 124 -3.75 4.06 -13.90
C GLU A 124 -4.07 2.59 -13.61
N SER A 125 -3.82 2.17 -12.37
CA SER A 125 -4.21 0.87 -11.83
C SER A 125 -4.78 1.04 -10.42
N SER A 126 -5.50 0.03 -9.93
CA SER A 126 -6.24 0.10 -8.67
C SER A 126 -5.35 0.19 -7.43
N ASN A 127 -4.11 -0.30 -7.49
CA ASN A 127 -3.06 -0.04 -6.49
C ASN A 127 -1.66 -0.33 -7.09
N THR A 128 -0.62 0.06 -6.36
CA THR A 128 0.77 -0.06 -6.80
C THR A 128 1.25 -1.51 -6.97
N ALA A 129 0.75 -2.44 -6.15
CA ALA A 129 1.10 -3.85 -6.23
C ALA A 129 0.39 -4.55 -7.41
N VAL A 130 -0.85 -4.18 -7.71
CA VAL A 130 -1.58 -4.63 -8.90
C VAL A 130 -0.88 -4.11 -10.16
N ALA A 131 -0.48 -2.84 -10.20
CA ALA A 131 0.30 -2.28 -11.31
C ALA A 131 1.60 -3.05 -11.57
N ALA A 132 2.33 -3.41 -10.51
CA ALA A 132 3.55 -4.21 -10.63
C ALA A 132 3.27 -5.61 -11.20
N LYS A 133 2.18 -6.25 -10.74
CA LYS A 133 1.74 -7.54 -11.28
C LYS A 133 1.34 -7.42 -12.76
N GLU A 134 0.62 -6.37 -13.14
CA GLU A 134 0.26 -6.13 -14.55
C GLU A 134 1.51 -6.01 -15.44
N VAL A 135 2.54 -5.28 -15.00
CA VAL A 135 3.81 -5.17 -15.73
C VAL A 135 4.51 -6.51 -15.86
N LEU A 136 4.51 -7.32 -14.79
CA LEU A 136 5.03 -8.68 -14.82
C LEU A 136 4.25 -9.54 -15.83
N ASP A 137 2.92 -9.56 -15.76
CA ASP A 137 2.07 -10.39 -16.60
C ASP A 137 2.19 -9.99 -18.09
N LYS A 138 2.46 -8.71 -18.37
CA LYS A 138 2.59 -8.18 -19.73
C LYS A 138 3.88 -8.60 -20.45
N GLN A 139 4.95 -8.89 -19.70
CA GLN A 139 6.28 -9.25 -20.24
C GLN A 139 6.81 -8.28 -21.32
N ASP A 140 6.48 -6.99 -21.19
CA ASP A 140 6.81 -5.95 -22.17
C ASP A 140 7.81 -4.96 -21.57
N MET A 141 9.04 -4.92 -22.10
CA MET A 141 10.11 -4.06 -21.59
C MET A 141 9.82 -2.57 -21.73
N SER A 142 8.81 -2.16 -22.51
CA SER A 142 8.41 -0.76 -22.63
C SER A 142 7.50 -0.27 -21.50
N PHE A 143 7.07 -1.17 -20.63
CA PHE A 143 6.27 -0.86 -19.46
C PHE A 143 7.10 -0.96 -18.17
N ALA A 144 6.82 -0.04 -17.25
CA ALA A 144 7.34 -0.08 -15.89
C ALA A 144 6.22 0.21 -14.89
N ALA A 145 6.33 -0.33 -13.69
CA ALA A 145 5.44 -0.01 -12.59
C ALA A 145 6.10 1.00 -11.66
N ILE A 146 5.31 1.88 -11.04
CA ILE A 146 5.76 2.68 -9.91
C ILE A 146 5.25 2.02 -8.63
N ALA A 147 6.15 1.47 -7.81
CA ALA A 147 5.78 0.78 -6.58
C ALA A 147 6.94 0.70 -5.55
N SER A 148 6.71 0.03 -4.42
CA SER A 148 7.70 -0.17 -3.36
C SER A 148 8.77 -1.20 -3.74
N LEU A 149 9.93 -1.14 -3.07
CA LEU A 149 10.97 -2.16 -3.20
C LEU A 149 10.51 -3.55 -2.77
N GLU A 150 9.61 -3.63 -1.78
CA GLU A 150 9.05 -4.90 -1.32
C GLU A 150 8.20 -5.56 -2.40
N THR A 151 7.39 -4.77 -3.12
CA THR A 151 6.66 -5.23 -4.30
C THR A 151 7.62 -5.71 -5.40
N ALA A 152 8.75 -5.03 -5.60
CA ALA A 152 9.77 -5.45 -6.56
C ALA A 152 10.34 -6.83 -6.21
N ALA A 153 10.76 -7.02 -4.96
CA ALA A 153 11.30 -8.27 -4.46
C ALA A 153 10.28 -9.42 -4.57
N ARG A 154 9.02 -9.15 -4.19
CA ARG A 154 7.91 -10.10 -4.27
C ARG A 154 7.72 -10.65 -5.69
N TYR A 155 7.61 -9.75 -6.67
CA TYR A 155 7.32 -10.12 -8.05
C TYR A 155 8.56 -10.41 -8.89
N GLY A 156 9.76 -10.40 -8.28
CA GLY A 156 11.03 -10.59 -8.99
C GLY A 156 11.30 -9.53 -10.04
N LEU A 157 10.70 -8.34 -9.90
CA LEU A 157 10.90 -7.21 -10.81
C LEU A 157 12.26 -6.55 -10.57
N LYS A 158 12.82 -6.00 -11.64
CA LYS A 158 14.06 -5.23 -11.61
C LYS A 158 13.76 -3.80 -11.17
N VAL A 159 14.44 -3.34 -10.14
CA VAL A 159 14.47 -1.92 -9.78
C VAL A 159 15.33 -1.20 -10.82
N LEU A 160 14.71 -0.29 -11.58
CA LEU A 160 15.39 0.52 -12.60
C LEU A 160 15.91 1.84 -12.01
N GLU A 161 15.15 2.42 -11.09
CA GLU A 161 15.52 3.63 -10.37
C GLU A 161 14.78 3.69 -9.03
N GLU A 162 15.47 4.08 -7.98
CA GLU A 162 14.92 4.17 -6.62
C GLU A 162 14.50 5.60 -6.28
N LYS A 163 13.55 5.74 -5.35
CA LYS A 163 13.17 7.03 -4.74
C LYS A 163 12.79 8.10 -5.79
N ILE A 164 11.85 7.77 -6.66
CA ILE A 164 11.42 8.65 -7.77
C ILE A 164 10.29 9.63 -7.40
N ASN A 165 9.69 9.48 -6.21
CA ASN A 165 8.71 10.43 -5.68
C ASN A 165 9.36 11.76 -5.32
N GLU A 166 8.62 12.85 -5.46
CA GLU A 166 9.14 14.22 -5.34
C GLU A 166 9.62 14.58 -3.93
N ARG A 167 8.94 14.08 -2.91
CA ARG A 167 9.21 14.38 -1.51
C ARG A 167 9.70 13.13 -0.79
N ASP A 168 10.84 13.25 -0.13
CA ASP A 168 11.47 12.20 0.68
C ASP A 168 10.84 12.04 2.08
N ASP A 169 10.01 13.00 2.50
CA ASP A 169 9.26 12.99 3.76
C ASP A 169 7.83 12.41 3.66
N ASN A 170 7.48 11.78 2.53
CA ASN A 170 6.17 11.16 2.34
C ASN A 170 5.97 9.97 3.27
N THR A 171 4.98 10.06 4.15
CA THR A 171 4.71 9.09 5.21
C THR A 171 3.22 8.80 5.27
N THR A 172 2.84 7.54 5.44
CA THR A 172 1.47 7.15 5.74
C THR A 172 1.38 6.65 7.17
N THR A 173 0.46 7.21 7.94
CA THR A 173 0.09 6.74 9.26
C THR A 173 -1.00 5.68 9.12
N PHE A 174 -0.73 4.51 9.68
CA PHE A 174 -1.64 3.37 9.75
C PHE A 174 -2.17 3.23 11.17
N ALA A 175 -3.47 3.00 11.33
CA ALA A 175 -4.07 2.61 12.60
C ALA A 175 -4.19 1.09 12.68
N VAL A 176 -3.87 0.55 13.84
CA VAL A 176 -4.26 -0.81 14.23
C VAL A 176 -5.60 -0.71 14.95
N VAL A 177 -6.59 -1.45 14.47
CA VAL A 177 -7.94 -1.45 15.06
C VAL A 177 -8.38 -2.83 15.47
N SER A 178 -9.16 -2.91 16.55
CA SER A 178 -9.63 -4.17 17.11
C SER A 178 -10.89 -3.99 17.97
N ASN A 179 -11.46 -5.12 18.41
CA ASN A 179 -12.59 -5.17 19.34
C ASN A 179 -12.14 -4.99 20.81
N ILE A 180 -11.15 -4.14 21.11
CA ILE A 180 -10.89 -3.79 22.51
C ILE A 180 -12.13 -3.09 23.05
N LYS A 181 -12.86 -3.80 23.92
CA LYS A 181 -13.80 -3.16 24.83
C LYS A 181 -12.95 -2.27 25.73
N GLU A 182 -13.13 -0.96 25.64
CA GLU A 182 -12.73 -0.09 26.74
C GLU A 182 -13.40 -0.68 27.99
N GLU A 183 -12.59 -1.21 28.91
CA GLU A 183 -13.04 -1.36 30.28
C GLU A 183 -13.33 0.05 30.76
N LYS A 184 -14.60 0.45 30.70
CA LYS A 184 -15.05 1.62 31.45
C LYS A 184 -14.77 1.29 32.91
N GLU A 185 -13.73 1.91 33.46
CA GLU A 185 -13.51 1.93 34.90
C GLU A 185 -14.83 2.40 35.54
N ASN A 186 -15.43 1.50 36.34
CA ASN A 186 -16.66 1.75 37.09
C ASN A 186 -16.42 2.77 38.20
#